data_AF-A0A9Q6EHR4-F1
#
_entry.id   AF-A0A9Q6EHR4-F1
#
_cell.length_a   1.000
_cell.length_b   1.000
_cell.length_c   1.000
_cell.angle_alpha   90.00
_cell.angle_beta   90.00
_cell.angle_gamma   90.00
#
_symmetry.space_group_name_H-M   'P 1'
#
loop_
_entity.id
_entity.type
_entity.pdbx_description
1 polymer ?
#
loop_
_entity_poly.entity_id
_entity_poly.type
_entity_poly.pdbx_seq_one_letter_code
_entity_poly.pdbx_strand_id
1 'polypeptide(L)'
;MTAIKTVTKLPPSTHEFAEVIHRLEGGGAMLPDTPENLMQIIGLYKAYAVPMDFYWRDLLYIAENVFLDPLPFLKYFLPKEYLDRHNHYAGDDADLRIWRGEATAHPELLAFMEKGETFKMPKLLHHLLHDRINMEFAEACMRAMLWHRGMGGQFDPYLDSDEYKANADRAIKAYFQGNPVMLGLYKLFPDMFLEQCRQMSYYANLGLFWEVMAPVFFEMSDRYDEGTISSVPEAMNFLVNGIFAIAGRPIYHHVYIRGECYEIIPKSKGFMWLYEAALPYVEAVFYRTAPFRGTRSYNAQARQVPEDQKDFHYGILYADVFPVGTAGIPPTLLMQDMLHFLPPYLVDYYKQHCRGEDDMLIQLGISFQRSMYCVTSAVIQALRTALLYPLDDPNPKHLQANRDFFEMQLNRFTRSEYNIRNAARLGSIQRQDYR
;
A
#
# COMPACT_ATOMS: atom_id res chain seq x y z
N MET A 1 11.54 6.18 34.55
CA MET A 1 10.74 7.40 34.78
C MET A 1 9.30 6.98 34.99
N THR A 2 8.68 7.42 36.08
CA THR A 2 7.30 7.11 36.45
C THR A 2 6.37 7.63 35.36
N ALA A 3 5.62 6.75 34.70
CA ALA A 3 4.63 7.13 33.70
C ALA A 3 3.65 8.14 34.34
N ILE A 4 3.62 9.36 33.79
CA ILE A 4 2.61 10.35 34.15
C ILE A 4 1.27 9.75 33.70
N LYS A 5 0.48 9.24 34.66
CA LYS A 5 -0.91 8.87 34.42
C LYS A 5 -1.61 10.13 33.91
N THR A 6 -1.88 10.18 32.61
CA THR A 6 -2.75 11.17 31.98
C THR A 6 -4.08 11.14 32.71
N VAL A 7 -4.41 12.24 33.39
CA VAL A 7 -5.71 12.40 34.05
C VAL A 7 -6.77 12.29 32.95
N THR A 8 -7.64 11.29 33.03
CA THR A 8 -8.71 11.06 32.04
C THR A 8 -9.68 12.24 32.08
N LYS A 9 -9.57 13.15 31.11
CA LYS A 9 -10.38 14.38 30.99
C LYS A 9 -11.81 14.11 30.50
N LEU A 10 -12.06 12.94 29.92
CA LEU A 10 -13.37 12.46 29.48
C LEU A 10 -13.74 11.19 30.26
N PRO A 11 -15.05 10.88 30.43
CA PRO A 11 -15.48 9.59 30.96
C PRO A 11 -14.98 8.44 30.06
N PRO A 12 -14.93 7.18 30.52
CA PRO A 12 -14.62 6.03 29.65
C PRO A 12 -15.55 5.97 28.42
N SER A 13 -15.01 5.58 27.26
CA SER A 13 -15.84 5.36 26.06
C SER A 13 -16.72 4.13 26.28
N THR A 14 -17.96 4.19 25.79
CA THR A 14 -18.92 3.08 25.82
C THR A 14 -18.86 2.21 24.56
N HIS A 15 -17.96 2.52 23.63
CA HIS A 15 -17.79 1.80 22.37
C HIS A 15 -17.21 0.39 22.62
N GLU A 16 -17.53 -0.59 21.77
CA GLU A 16 -17.08 -1.98 21.96
C GLU A 16 -15.56 -2.13 21.93
N PHE A 17 -14.88 -1.25 21.21
CA PHE A 17 -13.41 -1.15 21.15
C PHE A 17 -12.87 -0.01 22.03
N ALA A 18 -13.43 0.22 23.22
CA ALA A 18 -13.02 1.30 24.14
C ALA A 18 -11.50 1.34 24.41
N GLU A 19 -10.90 0.17 24.67
CA GLU A 19 -9.44 0.06 24.89
C GLU A 19 -8.61 0.53 23.69
N VAL A 20 -9.10 0.30 22.47
CA VAL A 20 -8.45 0.77 21.23
C VAL A 20 -8.56 2.29 21.13
N ILE A 21 -9.73 2.85 21.45
CA ILE A 21 -9.97 4.30 21.45
C ILE A 21 -9.05 4.98 22.46
N HIS A 22 -8.93 4.45 23.68
CA HIS A 22 -8.06 5.02 24.71
C HIS A 22 -6.60 5.02 24.28
N ARG A 23 -6.13 3.99 23.56
CA ARG A 23 -4.79 4.02 22.96
C ARG A 23 -4.64 5.09 21.88
N LEU A 24 -5.62 5.25 20.99
CA LEU A 24 -5.61 6.29 19.96
C LEU A 24 -5.64 7.72 20.57
N GLU A 25 -6.45 7.93 21.60
CA GLU A 25 -6.49 9.19 22.38
C GLU A 25 -5.17 9.48 23.09
N GLY A 26 -4.44 8.43 23.49
CA GLY A 26 -3.09 8.53 24.03
C GLY A 26 -1.98 8.73 22.98
N GLY A 27 -2.33 8.83 21.69
CA GLY A 27 -1.36 8.97 20.60
C GLY A 27 -0.65 7.67 20.25
N GLY A 28 -1.25 6.53 20.58
CA GLY A 28 -0.79 5.19 20.20
C GLY A 28 -1.55 4.64 18.98
N ALA A 29 -1.34 3.35 18.73
CA ALA A 29 -1.91 2.62 17.61
C ALA A 29 -3.13 1.75 18.01
N MET A 30 -3.82 1.22 17.01
CA MET A 30 -4.88 0.23 17.21
C MET A 30 -4.36 -1.10 17.79
N LEU A 31 -3.04 -1.34 17.73
CA LEU A 31 -2.37 -2.50 18.31
C LEU A 31 -1.87 -2.24 19.74
N PRO A 32 -1.81 -3.27 20.60
CA PRO A 32 -1.10 -3.19 21.87
C PRO A 32 0.39 -2.86 21.65
N ASP A 33 0.95 -2.03 22.53
CA ASP A 33 2.37 -1.71 22.54
C ASP A 33 3.14 -2.79 23.31
N THR A 34 3.66 -3.78 22.59
CA THR A 34 4.53 -4.82 23.14
C THR A 34 5.80 -4.96 22.31
N PRO A 35 6.94 -5.34 22.90
CA PRO A 35 8.17 -5.59 22.14
C PRO A 35 7.97 -6.61 21.00
N GLU A 36 7.14 -7.62 21.26
CA GLU A 36 6.80 -8.65 20.29
C GLU A 36 6.03 -8.10 19.08
N ASN A 37 5.04 -7.21 19.32
CA ASN A 37 4.33 -6.54 18.25
C ASN A 37 5.24 -5.63 17.46
N LEU A 38 6.11 -4.86 18.15
CA LEU A 38 7.05 -3.97 17.47
C LEU A 38 8.00 -4.75 16.54
N MET A 39 8.61 -5.84 17.04
CA MET A 39 9.50 -6.69 16.26
C MET A 39 8.80 -7.25 15.01
N GLN A 40 7.57 -7.76 15.15
CA GLN A 40 6.78 -8.23 14.00
C GLN A 40 6.49 -7.08 13.02
N ILE A 41 6.07 -5.92 13.52
CA ILE A 41 5.72 -4.76 12.70
C ILE A 41 6.92 -4.31 11.86
N ILE A 42 8.06 -4.07 12.50
CA ILE A 42 9.26 -3.58 11.84
C ILE A 42 9.87 -4.65 10.92
N GLY A 43 9.90 -5.90 11.37
CA GLY A 43 10.41 -7.00 10.53
C GLY A 43 9.62 -7.16 9.23
N LEU A 44 8.31 -6.94 9.28
CA LEU A 44 7.47 -6.95 8.07
C LEU A 44 7.64 -5.69 7.23
N TYR A 45 7.89 -4.51 7.83
CA TYR A 45 8.25 -3.32 7.04
C TYR A 45 9.54 -3.55 6.25
N LYS A 46 10.56 -4.15 6.86
CA LYS A 46 11.80 -4.52 6.17
C LYS A 46 11.55 -5.51 5.04
N ALA A 47 10.84 -6.60 5.33
CA ALA A 47 10.56 -7.65 4.34
C ALA A 47 9.67 -7.17 3.19
N TYR A 48 8.79 -6.20 3.45
CA TYR A 48 7.91 -5.62 2.44
C TYR A 48 8.59 -4.52 1.61
N ALA A 49 9.50 -3.75 2.20
CA ALA A 49 10.17 -2.64 1.52
C ALA A 49 10.98 -3.11 0.29
N VAL A 50 11.58 -4.30 0.35
CA VAL A 50 12.39 -4.86 -0.75
C VAL A 50 11.56 -5.15 -2.01
N PRO A 51 10.47 -5.96 -1.97
CA PRO A 51 9.61 -6.14 -3.13
C PRO A 51 8.88 -4.84 -3.50
N MET A 52 8.53 -3.98 -2.54
CA MET A 52 7.97 -2.66 -2.84
C MET A 52 8.92 -1.78 -3.66
N ASP A 53 10.23 -1.86 -3.41
CA ASP A 53 11.25 -1.17 -4.21
C ASP A 53 11.24 -1.64 -5.67
N PHE A 54 11.00 -2.93 -5.92
CA PHE A 54 10.76 -3.42 -7.28
C PHE A 54 9.44 -2.89 -7.84
N TYR A 55 8.37 -2.99 -7.05
CA TYR A 55 7.02 -2.65 -7.48
C TYR A 55 6.90 -1.21 -7.97
N TRP A 56 7.41 -0.23 -7.22
CA TRP A 56 7.26 1.16 -7.63
C TRP A 56 8.01 1.44 -8.93
N ARG A 57 9.20 0.86 -9.11
CA ARG A 57 10.00 1.01 -10.34
C ARG A 57 9.30 0.43 -11.54
N ASP A 58 8.75 -0.78 -11.41
CA ASP A 58 8.09 -1.49 -12.49
C ASP A 58 6.71 -0.90 -12.81
N LEU A 59 5.96 -0.43 -11.81
CA LEU A 59 4.72 0.32 -12.04
C LEU A 59 4.98 1.61 -12.84
N LEU A 60 6.03 2.37 -12.49
CA LEU A 60 6.42 3.55 -13.26
C LEU A 60 6.89 3.17 -14.66
N TYR A 61 7.73 2.14 -14.80
CA TYR A 61 8.16 1.64 -16.12
C TYR A 61 6.97 1.27 -17.02
N ILE A 62 5.97 0.57 -16.47
CA ILE A 62 4.77 0.18 -17.19
C ILE A 62 3.99 1.42 -17.64
N ALA A 63 3.76 2.40 -16.76
CA ALA A 63 3.04 3.62 -17.11
C ALA A 63 3.80 4.47 -18.15
N GLU A 64 5.10 4.63 -17.94
CA GLU A 64 5.94 5.61 -18.62
C GLU A 64 6.47 5.11 -19.98
N ASN A 65 6.76 3.81 -20.12
CA ASN A 65 7.44 3.24 -21.30
C ASN A 65 6.67 2.10 -21.98
N VAL A 66 6.01 1.20 -21.23
CA VAL A 66 5.18 0.14 -21.83
C VAL A 66 3.88 0.77 -22.38
N PHE A 67 3.24 1.61 -21.58
CA PHE A 67 2.05 2.39 -21.89
C PHE A 67 0.94 1.55 -22.54
N LEU A 68 0.72 1.69 -23.85
CA LEU A 68 -0.35 1.03 -24.59
C LEU A 68 0.16 -0.05 -25.54
N ASP A 69 1.28 -0.69 -25.22
CA ASP A 69 1.75 -1.86 -25.94
C ASP A 69 0.63 -2.92 -25.97
N PRO A 70 0.11 -3.30 -27.15
CA PRO A 70 -0.97 -4.27 -27.26
C PRO A 70 -0.53 -5.68 -26.83
N LEU A 71 0.77 -5.98 -26.84
CA LEU A 71 1.32 -7.30 -26.51
C LEU A 71 2.51 -7.15 -25.55
N PRO A 72 2.25 -6.74 -24.29
CA PRO A 72 3.29 -6.37 -23.34
C PRO A 72 3.92 -7.61 -22.67
N PHE A 73 4.43 -8.56 -23.48
CA PHE A 73 4.94 -9.86 -23.03
C PHE A 73 6.06 -9.75 -21.98
N LEU A 74 6.84 -8.68 -22.04
CA LEU A 74 8.00 -8.44 -21.18
C LEU A 74 7.79 -7.28 -20.21
N LYS A 75 6.54 -6.90 -19.89
CA LYS A 75 6.26 -5.73 -19.04
C LYS A 75 6.88 -5.75 -17.65
N TYR A 76 7.23 -6.94 -17.12
CA TYR A 76 7.91 -7.10 -15.82
C TYR A 76 9.43 -7.18 -15.94
N PHE A 77 9.99 -6.98 -17.14
CA PHE A 77 11.42 -7.03 -17.38
C PHE A 77 11.98 -5.63 -17.16
N LEU A 78 12.09 -5.25 -15.90
CA LEU A 78 12.56 -3.92 -15.52
C LEU A 78 13.91 -3.59 -16.17
N PRO A 79 14.02 -2.49 -16.95
CA PRO A 79 15.26 -2.06 -17.57
C PRO A 79 16.30 -1.62 -16.53
N LYS A 80 17.58 -1.64 -16.91
CA LYS A 80 18.68 -1.22 -16.01
C LYS A 80 18.51 0.23 -15.58
N GLU A 81 18.04 1.08 -16.47
CA GLU A 81 17.80 2.50 -16.23
C GLU A 81 16.77 2.73 -15.11
N TYR A 82 15.81 1.82 -14.92
CA TYR A 82 14.82 1.90 -13.84
C TYR A 82 15.32 1.29 -12.52
N LEU A 83 16.22 0.32 -12.58
CA LEU A 83 16.92 -0.20 -11.39
C LEU A 83 17.92 0.84 -10.85
N ASP A 84 18.59 1.53 -11.76
CA ASP A 84 19.56 2.59 -11.46
C ASP A 84 18.86 3.95 -11.25
N ARG A 85 17.53 4.04 -11.41
CA ARG A 85 16.79 5.28 -11.17
C ARG A 85 16.89 5.63 -9.69
N HIS A 86 17.38 6.84 -9.41
CA HIS A 86 17.45 7.33 -8.04
C HIS A 86 16.03 7.57 -7.51
N ASN A 87 15.76 7.04 -6.33
CA ASN A 87 14.53 7.33 -5.59
C ASN A 87 14.63 8.76 -5.04
N HIS A 88 13.59 9.58 -5.24
CA HIS A 88 13.59 10.98 -4.80
C HIS A 88 13.67 11.18 -3.28
N TYR A 89 13.56 10.10 -2.49
CA TYR A 89 13.48 10.13 -1.03
C TYR A 89 14.58 9.29 -0.34
N ALA A 90 15.57 8.80 -1.09
CA ALA A 90 16.69 8.02 -0.58
C ALA A 90 18.02 8.43 -1.21
N GLY A 91 19.12 8.20 -0.49
CA GLY A 91 20.46 8.60 -0.92
C GLY A 91 20.81 10.06 -0.66
N ASP A 92 22.03 10.44 -1.04
CA ASP A 92 22.61 11.75 -0.75
C ASP A 92 22.05 12.88 -1.61
N ASP A 93 21.51 12.56 -2.79
CA ASP A 93 20.94 13.51 -3.76
C ASP A 93 19.42 13.58 -3.74
N ALA A 94 18.77 13.00 -2.72
CA ALA A 94 17.32 13.02 -2.55
C ALA A 94 16.74 14.43 -2.42
N ASP A 95 15.56 14.66 -3.03
CA ASP A 95 14.78 15.89 -2.88
C ASP A 95 14.40 16.13 -1.41
N LEU A 96 14.02 15.05 -0.72
CA LEU A 96 13.75 14.99 0.71
C LEU A 96 14.25 13.64 1.22
N ARG A 97 15.43 13.63 1.84
CA ARG A 97 16.05 12.41 2.33
C ARG A 97 15.28 11.84 3.53
N ILE A 98 14.50 10.79 3.28
CA ILE A 98 13.84 9.99 4.31
C ILE A 98 14.76 8.86 4.73
N TRP A 99 15.20 8.05 3.77
CA TRP A 99 16.10 6.93 4.02
C TRP A 99 17.55 7.31 3.78
N ARG A 100 18.41 6.90 4.72
CA ARG A 100 19.84 7.20 4.66
C ARG A 100 20.64 6.26 3.76
N GLY A 101 20.05 5.14 3.33
CA GLY A 101 20.70 4.16 2.46
C GLY A 101 20.82 4.57 0.99
N GLU A 102 20.90 3.57 0.11
CA GLU A 102 21.18 3.76 -1.31
C GLU A 102 20.00 4.42 -2.07
N ALA A 103 20.30 5.24 -3.07
CA ALA A 103 19.28 5.86 -3.93
C ALA A 103 18.70 4.88 -4.96
N THR A 104 19.50 3.90 -5.39
CA THR A 104 19.16 2.91 -6.43
C THR A 104 18.46 1.69 -5.84
N ALA A 105 18.17 0.69 -6.69
CA ALA A 105 17.50 -0.53 -6.25
C ALA A 105 18.25 -1.20 -5.09
N HIS A 106 17.50 -1.64 -4.07
CA HIS A 106 18.05 -2.18 -2.83
C HIS A 106 18.95 -3.41 -3.11
N PRO A 107 20.11 -3.55 -2.43
CA PRO A 107 21.05 -4.65 -2.70
C PRO A 107 20.44 -6.05 -2.59
N GLU A 108 19.57 -6.30 -1.61
CA GLU A 108 18.85 -7.58 -1.49
C GLU A 108 17.93 -7.86 -2.69
N LEU A 109 17.28 -6.83 -3.24
CA LEU A 109 16.46 -6.97 -4.43
C LEU A 109 17.33 -7.37 -5.63
N LEU A 110 18.46 -6.68 -5.82
CA LEU A 110 19.40 -6.99 -6.91
C LEU A 110 19.96 -8.41 -6.80
N ALA A 111 20.31 -8.83 -5.58
CA ALA A 111 20.80 -10.18 -5.32
C ALA A 111 19.73 -11.24 -5.63
N PHE A 112 18.48 -11.01 -5.24
CA PHE A 112 17.37 -11.89 -5.57
C PHE A 112 17.08 -11.91 -7.07
N MET A 113 17.08 -10.77 -7.76
CA MET A 113 16.87 -10.73 -9.22
C MET A 113 17.99 -11.44 -10.01
N GLU A 114 19.21 -11.50 -9.46
CA GLU A 114 20.32 -12.22 -10.08
C GLU A 114 20.20 -13.74 -9.89
N LYS A 115 19.86 -14.18 -8.67
CA LYS A 115 19.96 -15.61 -8.28
C LYS A 115 18.63 -16.34 -8.15
N GLY A 116 17.54 -15.62 -7.92
CA GLY A 116 16.27 -16.18 -7.48
C GLY A 116 16.37 -16.87 -6.11
N GLU A 117 15.40 -17.72 -5.81
CA GLU A 117 15.42 -18.72 -4.75
C GLU A 117 16.41 -19.86 -5.04
N THR A 118 16.78 -20.04 -6.31
CA THR A 118 17.56 -21.19 -6.79
C THR A 118 19.03 -20.84 -7.07
N PHE A 119 19.38 -20.63 -8.33
CA PHE A 119 20.72 -20.29 -8.79
C PHE A 119 20.67 -19.29 -9.94
N LYS A 120 21.80 -18.64 -10.21
CA LYS A 120 21.89 -17.61 -11.25
C LYS A 120 21.49 -18.15 -12.63
N MET A 121 20.42 -17.57 -13.19
CA MET A 121 19.88 -17.89 -14.51
C MET A 121 19.53 -16.62 -15.28
N PRO A 122 19.36 -16.69 -16.62
CA PRO A 122 18.80 -15.60 -17.39
C PRO A 122 17.41 -15.19 -16.87
N LYS A 123 17.12 -13.89 -16.88
CA LYS A 123 15.84 -13.30 -16.41
C LYS A 123 14.60 -14.01 -17.00
N LEU A 124 14.66 -14.42 -18.26
CA LEU A 124 13.55 -15.15 -18.88
C LEU A 124 13.26 -16.49 -18.20
N LEU A 125 14.30 -17.26 -17.82
CA LEU A 125 14.10 -18.54 -17.13
C LEU A 125 13.57 -18.35 -15.72
N HIS A 126 14.10 -17.35 -15.00
CA HIS A 126 13.57 -16.93 -13.70
C HIS A 126 12.06 -16.65 -13.79
N HIS A 127 11.63 -15.89 -14.79
CA HIS A 127 10.20 -15.62 -14.98
C HIS A 127 9.37 -16.86 -15.38
N LEU A 128 9.88 -17.71 -16.27
CA LEU A 128 9.17 -18.92 -16.73
C LEU A 128 9.02 -19.98 -15.63
N LEU A 129 9.97 -20.04 -14.70
CA LEU A 129 9.97 -20.97 -13.56
C LEU A 129 9.32 -20.38 -12.30
N HIS A 130 8.75 -19.17 -12.39
CA HIS A 130 8.16 -18.45 -11.27
C HIS A 130 9.15 -18.10 -10.14
N ASP A 131 10.44 -18.04 -10.46
CA ASP A 131 11.52 -17.61 -9.57
C ASP A 131 11.74 -16.10 -9.71
N ARG A 132 10.76 -15.30 -9.24
CA ARG A 132 10.71 -13.84 -9.44
C ARG A 132 9.80 -13.15 -8.44
N ILE A 133 9.89 -11.81 -8.42
CA ILE A 133 8.94 -10.94 -7.75
C ILE A 133 7.55 -11.03 -8.40
N ASN A 134 6.51 -11.19 -7.58
CA ASN A 134 5.11 -11.35 -7.97
C ASN A 134 4.41 -10.01 -8.24
N MET A 135 4.82 -9.32 -9.32
CA MET A 135 4.23 -8.04 -9.77
C MET A 135 2.71 -8.03 -9.94
N GLU A 136 2.08 -9.18 -10.15
CA GLU A 136 0.64 -9.31 -10.26
C GLU A 136 -0.10 -8.80 -9.02
N PHE A 137 0.53 -8.86 -7.84
CA PHE A 137 -0.01 -8.27 -6.62
C PHE A 137 -0.09 -6.74 -6.74
N ALA A 138 0.99 -6.10 -7.18
CA ALA A 138 1.03 -4.66 -7.43
C ALA A 138 -0.06 -4.20 -8.40
N GLU A 139 -0.24 -4.93 -9.50
CA GLU A 139 -1.32 -4.64 -10.44
C GLU A 139 -2.72 -4.89 -9.86
N ALA A 140 -2.88 -5.87 -8.98
CA ALA A 140 -4.15 -6.11 -8.31
C ALA A 140 -4.51 -4.92 -7.40
N CYS A 141 -3.54 -4.36 -6.66
CA CYS A 141 -3.71 -3.13 -5.88
C CYS A 141 -4.06 -1.93 -6.79
N MET A 142 -3.33 -1.73 -7.89
CA MET A 142 -3.60 -0.66 -8.85
C MET A 142 -5.01 -0.79 -9.45
N ARG A 143 -5.40 -1.99 -9.90
CA ARG A 143 -6.75 -2.24 -10.43
C ARG A 143 -7.83 -2.01 -9.37
N ALA A 144 -7.56 -2.34 -8.10
CA ALA A 144 -8.47 -2.02 -7.01
C ALA A 144 -8.64 -0.51 -6.83
N MET A 145 -7.57 0.29 -6.95
CA MET A 145 -7.64 1.75 -6.90
C MET A 145 -8.40 2.34 -8.09
N LEU A 146 -8.16 1.83 -9.30
CA LEU A 146 -8.85 2.27 -10.52
C LEU A 146 -10.36 1.99 -10.45
N TRP A 147 -10.75 0.80 -9.99
CA TRP A 147 -12.14 0.36 -10.03
C TRP A 147 -12.99 0.96 -8.90
N HIS A 148 -12.40 1.21 -7.73
CA HIS A 148 -13.11 1.86 -6.63
C HIS A 148 -13.07 3.38 -6.82
N ARG A 149 -14.23 3.98 -7.11
CA ARG A 149 -14.34 5.43 -7.34
C ARG A 149 -14.86 6.15 -6.09
N GLY A 150 -14.76 7.48 -6.09
CA GLY A 150 -15.30 8.33 -5.02
C GLY A 150 -14.61 8.18 -3.66
N MET A 151 -13.30 7.91 -3.66
CA MET A 151 -12.48 7.75 -2.45
C MET A 151 -11.83 9.06 -1.95
N GLY A 152 -12.31 10.21 -2.45
CA GLY A 152 -11.72 11.51 -2.21
C GLY A 152 -10.70 11.92 -3.29
N GLY A 153 -9.99 13.02 -3.06
CA GLY A 153 -9.02 13.60 -4.01
C GLY A 153 -9.67 14.18 -5.27
N GLN A 154 -8.84 14.73 -6.16
CA GLN A 154 -9.28 15.24 -7.47
C GLN A 154 -8.72 14.45 -8.67
N PHE A 155 -7.89 13.43 -8.41
CA PHE A 155 -7.28 12.61 -9.45
C PHE A 155 -8.31 11.84 -10.29
N ASP A 156 -9.18 11.04 -9.65
CA ASP A 156 -10.20 10.23 -10.35
C ASP A 156 -11.19 11.08 -11.16
N PRO A 157 -11.79 12.16 -10.61
CA PRO A 157 -12.65 13.05 -11.41
C PRO A 157 -11.94 13.68 -12.61
N TYR A 158 -10.64 13.99 -12.49
CA TYR A 158 -9.87 14.57 -13.57
C TYR A 158 -9.71 13.62 -14.76
N LEU A 159 -9.69 12.29 -14.55
CA LEU A 159 -9.59 11.31 -15.63
C LEU A 159 -10.81 11.29 -16.57
N ASP A 160 -11.92 11.90 -16.14
CA ASP A 160 -13.14 12.09 -16.95
C ASP A 160 -13.17 13.45 -17.69
N SER A 161 -12.24 14.36 -17.38
CA SER A 161 -12.19 15.69 -17.95
C SER A 161 -11.81 15.70 -19.43
N ASP A 162 -12.27 16.72 -20.16
CA ASP A 162 -11.91 16.91 -21.56
C ASP A 162 -10.42 17.24 -21.74
N GLU A 163 -9.79 17.83 -20.72
CA GLU A 163 -8.36 18.08 -20.70
C GLU A 163 -7.57 16.77 -20.65
N TYR A 164 -7.93 15.84 -19.76
CA TYR A 164 -7.30 14.53 -19.71
C TYR A 164 -7.47 13.77 -21.04
N LYS A 165 -8.69 13.78 -21.60
CA LYS A 165 -8.98 13.15 -22.91
C LYS A 165 -8.11 13.75 -24.02
N ALA A 166 -7.93 15.07 -24.04
CA ALA A 166 -7.09 15.74 -25.02
C ALA A 166 -5.59 15.38 -24.86
N ASN A 167 -5.11 15.28 -23.62
CA ASN A 167 -3.72 14.86 -23.35
C ASN A 167 -3.49 13.39 -23.72
N ALA A 168 -4.42 12.51 -23.34
CA ALA A 168 -4.41 11.10 -23.71
C ALA A 168 -4.45 10.92 -25.22
N ASP A 169 -5.32 11.64 -25.94
CA ASP A 169 -5.43 11.57 -27.40
C ASP A 169 -4.10 11.90 -28.10
N ARG A 170 -3.40 12.95 -27.64
CA ARG A 170 -2.08 13.31 -28.16
C ARG A 170 -1.06 12.19 -27.92
N ALA A 171 -1.01 11.65 -26.71
CA ALA A 171 -0.10 10.57 -26.35
C ALA A 171 -0.40 9.26 -27.12
N ILE A 172 -1.67 8.87 -27.26
CA ILE A 172 -2.09 7.66 -27.99
C ILE A 172 -1.70 7.76 -29.48
N LYS A 173 -1.99 8.89 -30.12
CA LYS A 173 -1.64 9.13 -31.52
C LYS A 173 -0.13 9.12 -31.72
N ALA A 174 0.63 9.72 -30.80
CA ALA A 174 2.08 9.66 -30.83
C ALA A 174 2.57 8.23 -30.64
N TYR A 175 2.04 7.48 -29.67
CA TYR A 175 2.48 6.11 -29.37
C TYR A 175 2.31 5.19 -30.58
N PHE A 176 1.13 5.20 -31.22
CA PHE A 176 0.84 4.39 -32.40
C PHE A 176 1.29 5.00 -33.73
N GLN A 177 2.05 6.10 -33.71
CA GLN A 177 2.62 6.67 -34.93
C GLN A 177 3.47 5.62 -35.67
N GLY A 178 3.16 5.38 -36.94
CA GLY A 178 3.80 4.33 -37.75
C GLY A 178 3.10 2.98 -37.71
N ASN A 179 2.05 2.80 -36.90
CA ASN A 179 1.21 1.60 -36.86
C ASN A 179 -0.24 1.92 -37.31
N PRO A 180 -0.55 1.86 -38.62
CA PRO A 180 -1.86 2.26 -39.14
C PRO A 180 -2.99 1.36 -38.66
N VAL A 181 -2.72 0.09 -38.32
CA VAL A 181 -3.73 -0.83 -37.78
C VAL A 181 -4.20 -0.35 -36.41
N MET A 182 -3.25 -0.03 -35.51
CA MET A 182 -3.58 0.45 -34.17
C MET A 182 -4.23 1.85 -34.20
N LEU A 183 -3.77 2.74 -35.07
CA LEU A 183 -4.43 4.04 -35.28
C LEU A 183 -5.86 3.88 -35.82
N GLY A 184 -6.08 2.92 -36.72
CA GLY A 184 -7.40 2.56 -37.22
C GLY A 184 -8.32 2.04 -36.12
N LEU A 185 -7.82 1.13 -35.26
CA LEU A 185 -8.54 0.63 -34.10
C LEU A 185 -8.87 1.74 -33.12
N TYR A 186 -7.93 2.63 -32.82
CA TYR A 186 -8.18 3.78 -31.94
C TYR A 186 -9.25 4.71 -32.50
N LYS A 187 -9.25 4.94 -33.82
CA LYS A 187 -10.29 5.75 -34.46
C LYS A 187 -11.69 5.11 -34.36
N LEU A 188 -11.78 3.78 -34.43
CA LEU A 188 -13.05 3.05 -34.35
C LEU A 188 -13.54 2.89 -32.91
N PHE A 189 -12.63 2.70 -31.95
CA PHE A 189 -12.92 2.42 -30.55
C PHE A 189 -12.09 3.30 -29.62
N PRO A 190 -12.27 4.65 -29.66
CA PRO A 190 -11.41 5.57 -28.92
C PRO A 190 -11.46 5.36 -27.40
N ASP A 191 -12.65 5.06 -26.88
CA ASP A 191 -12.85 4.84 -25.44
C ASP A 191 -12.10 3.63 -24.91
N MET A 192 -11.87 2.58 -25.73
CA MET A 192 -11.11 1.40 -25.31
C MET A 192 -9.66 1.78 -24.93
N PHE A 193 -9.01 2.62 -25.73
CA PHE A 193 -7.65 3.07 -25.46
C PHE A 193 -7.61 4.16 -24.39
N LEU A 194 -8.66 4.97 -24.28
CA LEU A 194 -8.80 5.92 -23.19
C LEU A 194 -8.87 5.20 -21.84
N GLU A 195 -9.62 4.11 -21.72
CA GLU A 195 -9.68 3.30 -20.49
C GLU A 195 -8.32 2.65 -20.16
N GLN A 196 -7.58 2.18 -21.17
CA GLN A 196 -6.21 1.69 -20.94
C GLN A 196 -5.27 2.82 -20.49
N CYS A 197 -5.43 4.03 -21.03
CA CYS A 197 -4.66 5.20 -20.59
C CYS A 197 -4.98 5.57 -19.12
N ARG A 198 -6.26 5.49 -18.71
CA ARG A 198 -6.69 5.67 -17.31
C ARG A 198 -6.03 4.63 -16.40
N GLN A 199 -5.97 3.38 -16.85
CA GLN A 199 -5.24 2.34 -16.13
C GLN A 199 -3.77 2.71 -15.97
N MET A 200 -3.08 3.17 -17.02
CA MET A 200 -1.68 3.63 -16.94
C MET A 200 -1.49 4.82 -15.98
N SER A 201 -2.44 5.75 -15.93
CA SER A 201 -2.45 6.82 -14.93
C SER A 201 -2.49 6.28 -13.49
N TYR A 202 -3.22 5.18 -13.24
CA TYR A 202 -3.22 4.53 -11.93
C TYR A 202 -1.95 3.70 -11.65
N TYR A 203 -1.29 3.13 -12.68
CA TYR A 203 0.07 2.59 -12.51
C TYR A 203 1.03 3.67 -12.03
N ALA A 204 1.02 4.85 -12.68
CA ALA A 204 1.86 5.98 -12.27
C ALA A 204 1.52 6.44 -10.84
N ASN A 205 0.24 6.58 -10.51
CA ASN A 205 -0.20 6.98 -9.17
C ASN A 205 0.29 6.01 -8.08
N LEU A 206 0.09 4.70 -8.26
CA LEU A 206 0.54 3.70 -7.28
C LEU A 206 2.07 3.59 -7.23
N GLY A 207 2.76 3.75 -8.37
CA GLY A 207 4.21 3.81 -8.43
C GLY A 207 4.76 4.98 -7.60
N LEU A 208 4.24 6.18 -7.79
CA LEU A 208 4.61 7.37 -7.00
C LEU A 208 4.22 7.23 -5.52
N PHE A 209 3.14 6.49 -5.20
CA PHE A 209 2.80 6.18 -3.82
C PHE A 209 3.90 5.32 -3.15
N TRP A 210 4.29 4.22 -3.78
CA TRP A 210 5.29 3.30 -3.23
C TRP A 210 6.73 3.78 -3.34
N GLU A 211 7.04 4.72 -4.24
CA GLU A 211 8.34 5.42 -4.28
C GLU A 211 8.63 6.11 -2.94
N VAL A 212 7.60 6.61 -2.25
CA VAL A 212 7.71 7.18 -0.90
C VAL A 212 7.76 6.09 0.18
N MET A 213 6.86 5.11 0.11
CA MET A 213 6.67 4.17 1.22
C MET A 213 7.83 3.19 1.39
N ALA A 214 8.54 2.82 0.31
CA ALA A 214 9.69 1.93 0.41
C ALA A 214 10.83 2.55 1.27
N PRO A 215 11.32 3.78 0.99
CA PRO A 215 12.27 4.49 1.86
C PRO A 215 11.78 4.65 3.30
N VAL A 216 10.49 4.97 3.51
CA VAL A 216 9.93 5.08 4.86
C VAL A 216 10.10 3.77 5.64
N PHE A 217 9.78 2.64 5.01
CA PHE A 217 9.89 1.33 5.66
C PHE A 217 11.34 0.87 5.86
N PHE A 218 12.25 1.17 4.92
CA PHE A 218 13.68 0.90 5.11
C PHE A 218 14.24 1.69 6.30
N GLU A 219 14.00 3.00 6.35
CA GLU A 219 14.49 3.86 7.43
C GLU A 219 13.93 3.46 8.81
N MET A 220 12.68 2.98 8.88
CA MET A 220 12.12 2.45 10.11
C MET A 220 12.82 1.18 10.59
N SER A 221 13.20 0.28 9.66
CA SER A 221 13.99 -0.90 9.99
C SER A 221 15.36 -0.52 10.53
N ASP A 222 16.08 0.35 9.83
CA ASP A 222 17.42 0.79 10.24
C ASP A 222 17.38 1.43 11.63
N ARG A 223 16.38 2.29 11.88
CA ARG A 223 16.19 2.95 13.17
C ARG A 223 15.86 1.99 14.31
N TYR A 224 15.14 0.91 14.03
CA TYR A 224 14.88 -0.14 15.01
C TYR A 224 16.15 -0.94 15.32
N ASP A 225 16.93 -1.28 14.30
CA ASP A 225 18.21 -1.98 14.47
C ASP A 225 19.24 -1.11 15.23
N GLU A 226 19.20 0.21 15.04
CA GLU A 226 19.96 1.20 15.81
C GLU A 226 19.43 1.41 17.25
N GLY A 227 18.26 0.87 17.59
CA GLY A 227 17.61 1.03 18.89
C GLY A 227 16.94 2.39 19.11
N THR A 228 16.75 3.19 18.06
CA THR A 228 16.08 4.52 18.13
C THR A 228 14.56 4.44 18.01
N ILE A 229 14.02 3.31 17.53
CA ILE A 229 12.61 2.95 17.63
C ILE A 229 12.50 1.76 18.58
N SER A 230 11.83 1.97 19.71
CA SER A 230 11.75 1.00 20.82
C SER A 230 10.32 0.67 21.24
N SER A 231 9.32 1.35 20.67
CA SER A 231 7.89 1.12 20.95
C SER A 231 7.02 1.30 19.71
N VAL A 232 5.80 0.73 19.74
CA VAL A 232 4.82 0.89 18.65
C VAL A 232 4.40 2.36 18.45
N PRO A 233 4.17 3.17 19.51
CA PRO A 233 3.92 4.60 19.35
C PRO A 233 5.06 5.36 18.67
N GLU A 234 6.34 5.03 18.94
CA GLU A 234 7.48 5.64 18.25
C GLU A 234 7.49 5.30 16.76
N ALA A 235 7.26 4.03 16.41
CA ALA A 235 7.12 3.60 15.02
C ALA A 235 5.95 4.32 14.32
N MET A 236 4.81 4.46 14.99
CA MET A 236 3.66 5.18 14.46
C MET A 236 3.93 6.68 14.28
N ASN A 237 4.60 7.32 15.25
CA ASN A 237 4.98 8.73 15.15
C ASN A 237 5.94 8.97 13.98
N PHE A 238 6.87 8.05 13.73
CA PHE A 238 7.72 8.10 12.55
C PHE A 238 6.89 8.09 11.26
N LEU A 239 5.91 7.17 11.14
CA LEU A 239 5.00 7.11 9.99
C LEU A 239 4.19 8.40 9.82
N VAL A 240 3.63 8.95 10.90
CA VAL A 240 2.84 10.19 10.87
C VAL A 240 3.70 11.35 10.38
N ASN A 241 4.91 11.50 10.92
CA ASN A 241 5.85 12.55 10.51
C ASN A 241 6.26 12.38 9.05
N GLY A 242 6.54 11.13 8.64
CA GLY A 242 6.81 10.78 7.25
C GLY A 242 5.69 11.23 6.33
N ILE A 243 4.44 10.84 6.61
CA ILE A 243 3.24 11.22 5.85
C ILE A 243 3.14 12.74 5.69
N PHE A 244 3.31 13.52 6.77
CA PHE A 244 3.23 14.97 6.69
C PHE A 244 4.37 15.58 5.86
N ALA A 245 5.58 15.04 5.95
CA ALA A 245 6.74 15.57 5.23
C ALA A 245 6.61 15.43 3.70
N ILE A 246 5.93 14.37 3.24
CA ILE A 246 5.72 14.09 1.82
C ILE A 246 4.30 14.38 1.32
N ALA A 247 3.41 14.88 2.17
CA ALA A 247 2.00 15.07 1.85
C ALA A 247 1.78 15.90 0.56
N GLY A 248 2.64 16.89 0.32
CA GLY A 248 2.58 17.79 -0.83
C GLY A 248 3.38 17.35 -2.07
N ARG A 249 3.97 16.14 -2.07
CA ARG A 249 4.73 15.65 -3.23
C ARG A 249 3.80 15.42 -4.43
N PRO A 250 4.23 15.74 -5.66
CA PRO A 250 3.33 15.77 -6.80
C PRO A 250 2.96 14.36 -7.28
N ILE A 251 1.69 14.17 -7.64
CA ILE A 251 1.21 13.02 -8.40
C ILE A 251 1.00 13.43 -9.85
N TYR A 252 1.56 12.68 -10.78
CA TYR A 252 1.56 13.00 -12.21
C TYR A 252 1.64 11.72 -13.05
N HIS A 253 1.42 11.87 -14.36
CA HIS A 253 1.63 10.79 -15.32
C HIS A 253 2.28 11.38 -16.57
N HIS A 254 3.55 11.05 -16.74
CA HIS A 254 4.35 11.39 -17.90
C HIS A 254 4.63 10.11 -18.68
N VAL A 255 4.41 10.11 -20.00
CA VAL A 255 4.77 8.97 -20.86
C VAL A 255 5.89 9.40 -21.80
N TYR A 256 6.89 8.53 -21.99
CA TYR A 256 8.05 8.78 -22.83
C TYR A 256 7.94 7.99 -24.13
N ILE A 257 7.74 8.70 -25.24
CA ILE A 257 7.49 8.10 -26.55
C ILE A 257 8.60 8.58 -27.48
N ARG A 258 9.48 7.66 -27.91
CA ARG A 258 10.62 7.96 -28.80
C ARG A 258 11.48 9.15 -28.33
N GLY A 259 11.72 9.23 -27.03
CA GLY A 259 12.55 10.27 -26.39
C GLY A 259 11.81 11.59 -26.08
N GLU A 260 10.53 11.71 -26.45
CA GLU A 260 9.70 12.87 -26.11
C GLU A 260 8.79 12.55 -24.92
N CYS A 261 8.67 13.51 -24.00
CA CYS A 261 7.77 13.42 -22.83
C CYS A 261 6.40 13.99 -23.17
N TYR A 262 5.35 13.18 -23.00
CA TYR A 262 3.96 13.60 -23.10
C TYR A 262 3.35 13.62 -21.69
N GLU A 263 2.97 14.82 -21.23
CA GLU A 263 2.32 14.99 -19.94
C GLU A 263 0.83 14.65 -20.05
N ILE A 264 0.44 13.42 -19.68
CA ILE A 264 -0.97 13.01 -19.62
C ILE A 264 -1.65 13.71 -18.44
N ILE A 265 -0.99 13.68 -17.29
CA ILE A 265 -1.35 14.46 -16.10
C ILE A 265 -0.14 15.31 -15.73
N PRO A 266 -0.15 16.63 -16.00
CA PRO A 266 1.00 17.48 -15.73
C PRO A 266 1.11 17.80 -14.24
N LYS A 267 2.35 17.98 -13.75
CA LYS A 267 2.60 18.39 -12.35
C LYS A 267 1.89 19.70 -11.98
N SER A 268 1.64 20.58 -12.94
CA SER A 268 0.93 21.86 -12.76
C SER A 268 -0.54 21.69 -12.33
N LYS A 269 -1.12 20.48 -12.40
CA LYS A 269 -2.44 20.19 -11.80
C LYS A 269 -2.45 20.32 -10.29
N GLY A 270 -1.29 20.23 -9.63
CA GLY A 270 -1.18 20.37 -8.19
C GLY A 270 -1.78 19.19 -7.41
N PHE A 271 -1.89 18.00 -8.03
CA PHE A 271 -2.23 16.78 -7.32
C PHE A 271 -1.11 16.39 -6.37
N MET A 272 -1.48 16.08 -5.13
CA MET A 272 -0.60 15.87 -3.99
C MET A 272 -0.70 14.42 -3.51
N TRP A 273 0.43 13.89 -3.04
CA TRP A 273 0.55 12.49 -2.63
C TRP A 273 -0.50 12.08 -1.58
N LEU A 274 -0.78 12.95 -0.61
CA LEU A 274 -1.71 12.61 0.47
C LEU A 274 -3.14 12.37 -0.02
N TYR A 275 -3.68 13.33 -0.78
CA TYR A 275 -5.10 13.32 -1.17
C TYR A 275 -5.37 12.48 -2.41
N GLU A 276 -4.39 12.37 -3.32
CA GLU A 276 -4.58 11.70 -4.61
C GLU A 276 -4.03 10.27 -4.65
N ALA A 277 -3.13 9.89 -3.72
CA ALA A 277 -2.54 8.56 -3.70
C ALA A 277 -2.78 7.85 -2.36
N ALA A 278 -2.37 8.44 -1.24
CA ALA A 278 -2.33 7.74 0.04
C ALA A 278 -3.71 7.46 0.66
N LEU A 279 -4.58 8.47 0.78
CA LEU A 279 -5.92 8.25 1.31
C LEU A 279 -6.76 7.32 0.40
N PRO A 280 -6.77 7.52 -0.94
CA PRO A 280 -7.43 6.57 -1.84
C PRO A 280 -6.84 5.16 -1.78
N TYR A 281 -5.53 5.02 -1.63
CA TYR A 281 -4.87 3.71 -1.50
C TYR A 281 -5.32 2.97 -0.23
N VAL A 282 -5.32 3.64 0.92
CA VAL A 282 -5.78 3.05 2.19
C VAL A 282 -7.22 2.58 2.06
N GLU A 283 -8.10 3.39 1.49
CA GLU A 283 -9.50 3.02 1.27
C GLU A 283 -9.64 1.84 0.29
N ALA A 284 -8.96 1.90 -0.86
CA ALA A 284 -9.06 0.90 -1.91
C ALA A 284 -8.44 -0.45 -1.52
N VAL A 285 -7.28 -0.44 -0.87
CA VAL A 285 -6.46 -1.64 -0.66
C VAL A 285 -6.63 -2.17 0.77
N PHE A 286 -6.63 -1.31 1.77
CA PHE A 286 -6.69 -1.77 3.18
C PHE A 286 -8.09 -2.09 3.65
N TYR A 287 -9.08 -1.27 3.24
CA TYR A 287 -10.48 -1.49 3.59
C TYR A 287 -11.21 -2.36 2.55
N ARG A 288 -11.22 -1.93 1.28
CA ARG A 288 -12.13 -2.50 0.28
C ARG A 288 -11.59 -3.75 -0.40
N THR A 289 -10.66 -3.59 -1.34
CA THR A 289 -10.13 -4.60 -2.28
C THR A 289 -11.22 -5.39 -3.02
N ALA A 290 -10.88 -5.96 -4.18
CA ALA A 290 -11.81 -6.88 -4.86
C ALA A 290 -12.04 -8.15 -3.99
N PRO A 291 -13.27 -8.69 -3.92
CA PRO A 291 -13.56 -9.90 -3.15
C PRO A 291 -12.66 -11.06 -3.59
N PHE A 292 -12.13 -11.82 -2.64
CA PHE A 292 -11.25 -12.94 -3.01
C PHE A 292 -12.06 -14.05 -3.66
N ARG A 293 -11.60 -14.49 -4.84
CA ARG A 293 -12.29 -15.49 -5.64
C ARG A 293 -12.41 -16.84 -4.94
N GLY A 294 -11.46 -17.15 -4.04
CA GLY A 294 -11.47 -18.37 -3.23
C GLY A 294 -12.35 -18.32 -1.98
N THR A 295 -12.81 -17.15 -1.53
CA THR A 295 -13.56 -17.02 -0.24
C THR A 295 -14.99 -16.53 -0.40
N ARG A 296 -15.34 -15.92 -1.53
CA ARG A 296 -16.68 -15.36 -1.79
C ARG A 296 -17.24 -15.82 -3.12
N SER A 297 -18.53 -16.14 -3.12
CA SER A 297 -19.28 -16.43 -4.34
C SER A 297 -19.74 -15.13 -5.00
N TYR A 298 -19.40 -14.96 -6.28
CA TYR A 298 -19.87 -13.85 -7.12
C TYR A 298 -21.27 -14.14 -7.71
N ASN A 299 -21.93 -15.21 -7.27
CA ASN A 299 -23.30 -15.48 -7.68
C ASN A 299 -24.23 -14.37 -7.17
N ALA A 300 -24.80 -13.60 -8.10
CA ALA A 300 -25.70 -12.48 -7.80
C ALA A 300 -26.93 -12.90 -6.97
N GLN A 301 -27.39 -14.16 -7.08
CA GLN A 301 -28.52 -14.68 -6.29
C GLN A 301 -28.13 -14.95 -4.83
N ALA A 302 -26.86 -15.30 -4.58
CA ALA A 302 -26.38 -15.63 -3.24
C ALA A 302 -26.11 -14.39 -2.37
N ARG A 303 -25.99 -13.20 -2.99
CA ARG A 303 -25.80 -11.90 -2.32
C ARG A 303 -24.67 -11.89 -1.27
N GLN A 304 -23.58 -12.62 -1.54
CA GLN A 304 -22.40 -12.65 -0.65
C GLN A 304 -21.43 -11.49 -0.89
N VAL A 305 -21.42 -10.94 -2.10
CA VAL A 305 -20.69 -9.72 -2.46
C VAL A 305 -21.68 -8.56 -2.41
N PRO A 306 -21.38 -7.46 -1.68
CA PRO A 306 -22.22 -6.28 -1.65
C PRO A 306 -22.49 -5.70 -3.04
N GLU A 307 -23.66 -5.06 -3.19
CA GLU A 307 -23.99 -4.32 -4.41
C GLU A 307 -23.21 -2.99 -4.48
N ASP A 308 -23.08 -2.30 -3.34
CA ASP A 308 -22.37 -1.03 -3.24
C ASP A 308 -20.88 -1.23 -2.90
N GLN A 309 -19.99 -0.59 -3.67
CA GLN A 309 -18.53 -0.65 -3.45
C GLN A 309 -18.08 -0.15 -2.06
N LYS A 310 -18.82 0.78 -1.43
CA LYS A 310 -18.50 1.31 -0.08
C LYS A 310 -18.59 0.24 1.01
N ASP A 311 -19.25 -0.88 0.74
CA ASP A 311 -19.45 -1.99 1.69
C ASP A 311 -18.45 -3.14 1.48
N PHE A 312 -17.52 -2.97 0.54
CA PHE A 312 -16.46 -3.94 0.30
C PHE A 312 -15.53 -3.98 1.51
N HIS A 313 -15.28 -5.18 2.01
CA HIS A 313 -14.57 -5.45 3.26
C HIS A 313 -13.63 -6.65 3.06
N TYR A 314 -12.80 -6.57 2.03
CA TYR A 314 -11.91 -7.65 1.59
C TYR A 314 -10.44 -7.23 1.60
N GLY A 315 -10.15 -5.99 2.00
CA GLY A 315 -8.78 -5.51 2.19
C GLY A 315 -8.09 -6.18 3.37
N ILE A 316 -6.80 -5.89 3.55
CA ILE A 316 -5.96 -6.58 4.56
C ILE A 316 -6.50 -6.47 5.99
N LEU A 317 -7.27 -5.42 6.33
CA LEU A 317 -7.86 -5.26 7.66
C LEU A 317 -9.03 -6.23 7.92
N TYR A 318 -9.59 -6.83 6.88
CA TYR A 318 -10.69 -7.80 6.95
C TYR A 318 -10.30 -9.18 6.43
N ALA A 319 -9.12 -9.29 5.80
CA ALA A 319 -8.67 -10.51 5.16
C ALA A 319 -8.56 -11.66 6.16
N ASP A 320 -9.04 -12.83 5.73
CA ASP A 320 -8.71 -14.08 6.37
C ASP A 320 -7.37 -14.58 5.82
N VAL A 321 -6.37 -14.70 6.70
CA VAL A 321 -4.98 -14.98 6.32
C VAL A 321 -4.58 -16.44 6.50
N PHE A 322 -5.39 -17.24 7.18
CA PHE A 322 -5.16 -18.69 7.29
C PHE A 322 -5.15 -19.44 5.94
N PRO A 323 -5.99 -19.11 4.94
CA PRO A 323 -5.94 -19.78 3.65
C PRO A 323 -4.85 -19.23 2.71
N VAL A 324 -3.90 -18.41 3.18
CA VAL A 324 -2.72 -18.01 2.39
C VAL A 324 -1.96 -19.28 1.94
N GLY A 325 -1.46 -19.27 0.71
CA GLY A 325 -0.83 -20.45 0.09
C GLY A 325 -1.81 -21.37 -0.65
N THR A 326 -3.12 -21.11 -0.57
CA THR A 326 -4.15 -21.87 -1.29
C THR A 326 -4.64 -21.15 -2.56
N ALA A 327 -5.37 -21.88 -3.41
CA ALA A 327 -5.87 -21.35 -4.68
C ALA A 327 -6.94 -20.26 -4.49
N GLY A 328 -6.85 -19.19 -5.29
CA GLY A 328 -7.86 -18.12 -5.31
C GLY A 328 -7.72 -17.07 -4.20
N ILE A 329 -6.57 -17.02 -3.52
CA ILE A 329 -6.25 -16.07 -2.43
C ILE A 329 -5.12 -15.11 -2.89
N PRO A 330 -5.45 -13.90 -3.41
CA PRO A 330 -4.46 -12.98 -3.98
C PRO A 330 -3.32 -12.55 -3.05
N PRO A 331 -3.53 -12.30 -1.74
CA PRO A 331 -2.45 -11.90 -0.84
C PRO A 331 -1.27 -12.87 -0.79
N THR A 332 -1.47 -14.15 -1.15
CA THR A 332 -0.41 -15.16 -1.23
C THR A 332 0.78 -14.70 -2.07
N LEU A 333 0.53 -13.96 -3.15
CA LEU A 333 1.58 -13.43 -4.03
C LEU A 333 2.53 -12.51 -3.26
N LEU A 334 1.99 -11.62 -2.42
CA LEU A 334 2.79 -10.74 -1.59
C LEU A 334 3.48 -11.51 -0.46
N MET A 335 2.78 -12.46 0.18
CA MET A 335 3.37 -13.21 1.28
C MET A 335 4.58 -14.03 0.82
N GLN A 336 4.51 -14.60 -0.39
CA GLN A 336 5.65 -15.29 -1.01
C GLN A 336 6.80 -14.30 -1.27
N ASP A 337 6.53 -13.15 -1.89
CA ASP A 337 7.57 -12.14 -2.11
C ASP A 337 8.26 -11.71 -0.82
N MET A 338 7.49 -11.43 0.25
CA MET A 338 8.05 -11.03 1.55
C MET A 338 8.80 -12.15 2.25
N LEU A 339 8.45 -13.42 2.00
CA LEU A 339 9.13 -14.57 2.62
C LEU A 339 10.64 -14.57 2.30
N HIS A 340 11.02 -14.17 1.09
CA HIS A 340 12.42 -14.11 0.64
C HIS A 340 13.27 -13.08 1.39
N PHE A 341 12.63 -12.07 1.97
CA PHE A 341 13.30 -10.90 2.54
C PHE A 341 13.03 -10.74 4.04
N LEU A 342 12.56 -11.80 4.69
CA LEU A 342 12.36 -11.79 6.13
C LEU A 342 13.70 -11.59 6.86
N PRO A 343 13.77 -10.67 7.83
CA PRO A 343 14.97 -10.52 8.64
C PRO A 343 15.18 -11.75 9.54
N PRO A 344 16.44 -12.10 9.86
CA PRO A 344 16.76 -13.33 10.60
C PRO A 344 16.01 -13.47 11.94
N TYR A 345 15.86 -12.38 12.69
CA TYR A 345 15.16 -12.40 13.98
C TYR A 345 13.69 -12.82 13.86
N LEU A 346 13.05 -12.53 12.73
CA LEU A 346 11.65 -12.86 12.50
C LEU A 346 11.50 -14.29 11.98
N VAL A 347 12.47 -14.76 11.20
CA VAL A 347 12.59 -16.17 10.82
C VAL A 347 12.75 -17.03 12.07
N ASP A 348 13.71 -16.69 12.96
CA ASP A 348 13.95 -17.41 14.21
C ASP A 348 12.74 -17.41 15.14
N TYR A 349 11.98 -16.32 15.15
CA TYR A 349 10.72 -16.21 15.87
C TYR A 349 9.67 -17.18 15.31
N TYR A 350 9.42 -17.20 14.00
CA TYR A 350 8.42 -18.10 13.40
C TYR A 350 8.76 -19.58 13.58
N LYS A 351 10.05 -19.95 13.57
CA LYS A 351 10.49 -21.33 13.84
C LYS A 351 10.07 -21.84 15.21
N GLN A 352 9.86 -20.96 16.18
CA GLN A 352 9.51 -21.30 17.57
C GLN A 352 8.00 -21.40 17.80
N HIS A 353 7.18 -21.13 16.78
CA HIS A 353 5.73 -21.04 16.90
C HIS A 353 5.03 -21.95 15.89
N CYS A 354 3.77 -22.31 16.20
CA CYS A 354 2.86 -23.05 15.33
C CYS A 354 3.53 -24.27 14.64
N ARG A 355 3.63 -24.28 13.31
CA ARG A 355 4.27 -25.37 12.54
C ARG A 355 5.69 -25.00 12.07
N GLY A 356 6.32 -24.02 12.72
CA GLY A 356 7.68 -23.59 12.41
C GLY A 356 7.79 -23.05 10.99
N GLU A 357 8.69 -23.64 10.20
CA GLU A 357 8.91 -23.21 8.82
C GLU A 357 7.76 -23.62 7.87
N ASP A 358 6.97 -24.65 8.21
CA ASP A 358 5.95 -25.21 7.32
C ASP A 358 4.76 -24.25 7.08
N ASP A 359 4.39 -23.43 8.07
CA ASP A 359 3.28 -22.48 7.99
C ASP A 359 3.74 -21.01 8.05
N MET A 360 5.01 -20.76 7.73
CA MET A 360 5.64 -19.45 7.83
C MET A 360 4.95 -18.37 6.99
N LEU A 361 4.35 -18.73 5.84
CA LEU A 361 3.52 -17.82 5.04
C LEU A 361 2.27 -17.32 5.80
N ILE A 362 1.65 -18.17 6.63
CA ILE A 362 0.47 -17.81 7.41
C ILE A 362 0.88 -16.92 8.58
N GLN A 363 1.93 -17.31 9.32
CA GLN A 363 2.46 -16.52 10.43
C GLN A 363 2.91 -15.13 9.96
N LEU A 364 3.62 -15.06 8.82
CA LEU A 364 3.99 -13.82 8.13
C LEU A 364 2.76 -13.00 7.75
N GLY A 365 1.72 -13.62 7.20
CA GLY A 365 0.48 -12.94 6.82
C GLY A 365 -0.24 -12.28 8.00
N ILE A 366 -0.20 -12.90 9.18
CA ILE A 366 -0.76 -12.34 10.41
C ILE A 366 0.08 -11.16 10.90
N SER A 367 1.39 -11.29 10.93
CA SER A 367 2.30 -10.18 11.26
C SER A 367 2.12 -9.01 10.29
N PHE A 368 1.97 -9.28 8.99
CA PHE A 368 1.71 -8.25 7.99
C PHE A 368 0.37 -7.56 8.24
N GLN A 369 -0.67 -8.31 8.59
CA GLN A 369 -1.96 -7.74 8.98
C GLN A 369 -1.82 -6.81 10.20
N ARG A 370 -1.02 -7.19 11.21
CA ARG A 370 -0.68 -6.29 12.34
C ARG A 370 0.03 -5.03 11.84
N SER A 371 1.07 -5.16 11.02
CA SER A 371 1.76 -4.01 10.42
C SER A 371 0.80 -3.06 9.72
N MET A 372 -0.15 -3.57 8.93
CA MET A 372 -1.12 -2.72 8.22
C MET A 372 -2.15 -2.05 9.15
N TYR A 373 -2.48 -2.65 10.29
CA TYR A 373 -3.23 -1.95 11.35
C TYR A 373 -2.41 -0.81 11.96
N CYS A 374 -1.09 -0.97 12.14
CA CYS A 374 -0.21 0.10 12.59
C CYS A 374 -0.15 1.25 11.57
N VAL A 375 0.06 0.95 10.28
CA VAL A 375 0.03 1.95 9.19
C VAL A 375 -1.33 2.67 9.15
N THR A 376 -2.43 1.94 9.23
CA THR A 376 -3.77 2.54 9.24
C THR A 376 -3.98 3.44 10.46
N SER A 377 -3.40 3.08 11.61
CA SER A 377 -3.44 3.92 12.82
C SER A 377 -2.68 5.23 12.59
N ALA A 378 -1.51 5.18 11.94
CA ALA A 378 -0.76 6.39 11.56
C ALA A 378 -1.59 7.30 10.64
N VAL A 379 -2.29 6.74 9.66
CA VAL A 379 -3.18 7.52 8.77
C VAL A 379 -4.33 8.17 9.56
N ILE A 380 -4.97 7.44 10.48
CA ILE A 380 -6.02 7.97 11.35
C ILE A 380 -5.47 9.12 12.22
N GLN A 381 -4.28 8.98 12.80
CA GLN A 381 -3.64 10.01 13.61
C GLN A 381 -3.23 11.25 12.79
N ALA A 382 -2.70 11.04 11.58
CA ALA A 382 -2.38 12.12 10.65
C ALA A 382 -3.63 12.90 10.24
N LEU A 383 -4.72 12.21 9.88
CA LEU A 383 -6.00 12.85 9.56
C LEU A 383 -6.58 13.63 10.74
N ARG A 384 -6.56 13.05 11.95
CA ARG A 384 -7.00 13.76 13.17
C ARG A 384 -6.15 15.02 13.39
N THR A 385 -4.84 14.93 13.21
CA THR A 385 -3.93 16.08 13.36
C THR A 385 -4.19 17.16 12.31
N ALA A 386 -4.54 16.77 11.08
CA ALA A 386 -4.80 17.70 9.98
C ALA A 386 -6.17 18.39 10.07
N LEU A 387 -7.18 17.73 10.64
CA LEU A 387 -8.58 18.18 10.57
C LEU A 387 -9.19 18.57 11.93
N LEU A 388 -8.58 18.14 13.03
CA LEU A 388 -9.14 18.27 14.37
C LEU A 388 -8.10 18.86 15.34
N TYR A 389 -8.12 18.43 16.60
CA TYR A 389 -7.41 19.08 17.69
C TYR A 389 -6.21 18.24 18.17
N PRO A 390 -5.18 18.87 18.78
CA PRO A 390 -4.13 18.15 19.49
C PRO A 390 -4.68 17.23 20.59
N LEU A 391 -3.97 16.15 20.90
CA LEU A 391 -4.40 15.17 21.91
C LEU A 391 -4.29 15.72 23.34
N ASP A 392 -3.43 16.71 23.56
CA ASP A 392 -3.18 17.36 24.85
C ASP A 392 -4.07 18.60 25.10
N ASP A 393 -5.01 18.91 24.20
CA ASP A 393 -5.87 20.08 24.27
C ASP A 393 -6.60 20.18 25.64
N PRO A 394 -6.60 21.35 26.30
CA PRO A 394 -7.25 21.52 27.59
C PRO A 394 -8.78 21.52 27.50
N ASN A 395 -9.37 21.82 26.33
CA ASN A 395 -10.81 21.93 26.14
C ASN A 395 -11.48 20.55 26.01
N PRO A 396 -12.38 20.15 26.95
CA PRO A 396 -13.05 18.85 26.86
C PRO A 396 -13.86 18.66 25.57
N LYS A 397 -14.38 19.74 24.96
CA LYS A 397 -15.10 19.64 23.68
C LYS A 397 -14.19 19.27 22.52
N HIS A 398 -12.94 19.75 22.53
CA HIS A 398 -11.95 19.41 21.51
C HIS A 398 -11.54 17.94 21.61
N LEU A 399 -11.33 17.46 22.83
CA LEU A 399 -11.05 16.04 23.09
C LEU A 399 -12.24 15.15 22.72
N GLN A 400 -13.47 15.60 22.99
CA GLN A 400 -14.67 14.87 22.58
C GLN A 400 -14.78 14.78 21.05
N ALA A 401 -14.47 15.86 20.32
CA ALA A 401 -14.45 15.81 18.85
C ALA A 401 -13.41 14.81 18.30
N ASN A 402 -12.24 14.71 18.94
CA ASN A 402 -11.25 13.68 18.62
C ASN A 402 -11.78 12.26 18.89
N ARG A 403 -12.45 12.05 20.03
CA ARG A 403 -13.10 10.77 20.35
C ARG A 403 -14.15 10.39 19.32
N ASP A 404 -15.05 11.32 18.99
CA ASP A 404 -16.14 11.09 18.03
C ASP A 404 -15.56 10.68 16.67
N PHE A 405 -14.44 11.30 16.26
CA PHE A 405 -13.71 10.90 15.07
C PHE A 405 -13.11 9.49 15.17
N PHE A 406 -12.44 9.15 16.28
CA PHE A 406 -11.89 7.80 16.46
C PHE A 406 -13.00 6.74 16.52
N GLU A 407 -14.10 7.01 17.23
CA GLU A 407 -15.27 6.14 17.27
C GLU A 407 -15.89 5.98 15.87
N MET A 408 -16.00 7.04 15.08
CA MET A 408 -16.43 6.96 13.69
C MET A 408 -15.52 6.06 12.85
N GLN A 409 -14.19 6.17 12.99
CA GLN A 409 -13.26 5.28 12.29
C GLN A 409 -13.41 3.83 12.73
N LEU A 410 -13.56 3.57 14.03
CA LEU A 410 -13.70 2.20 14.52
C LEU A 410 -15.08 1.60 14.23
N ASN A 411 -16.13 2.41 14.12
CA ASN A 411 -17.46 1.97 13.70
C ASN A 411 -17.45 1.27 12.34
N ARG A 412 -16.45 1.54 11.48
CA ARG A 412 -16.27 0.83 10.22
C ARG A 412 -16.06 -0.68 10.42
N PHE A 413 -15.44 -1.09 11.54
CA PHE A 413 -15.22 -2.48 11.92
C PHE A 413 -16.39 -3.12 12.68
N THR A 414 -17.42 -2.33 13.04
CA THR A 414 -18.57 -2.78 13.86
C THR A 414 -19.84 -2.99 13.04
N ARG A 415 -19.80 -2.63 11.75
CA ARG A 415 -20.91 -2.75 10.78
C ARG A 415 -21.39 -4.20 10.65
N SER A 416 -22.68 -4.45 10.84
CA SER A 416 -23.24 -5.81 10.81
C SER A 416 -23.60 -6.30 9.40
N GLU A 417 -23.77 -5.35 8.47
CA GLU A 417 -24.12 -5.60 7.08
C GLU A 417 -23.09 -6.52 6.43
N TYR A 418 -23.56 -7.44 5.57
CA TYR A 418 -22.71 -8.39 4.83
C TYR A 418 -21.67 -9.12 5.68
N ASN A 419 -21.89 -9.28 7.00
CA ASN A 419 -20.96 -9.91 7.92
C ASN A 419 -19.63 -9.15 8.09
N ILE A 420 -19.60 -7.84 7.81
CA ILE A 420 -18.40 -6.98 7.91
C ILE A 420 -17.75 -7.09 9.30
N ARG A 421 -18.53 -6.95 10.38
CA ARG A 421 -18.05 -7.05 11.77
C ARG A 421 -17.34 -8.35 12.07
N ASN A 422 -17.85 -9.47 11.56
CA ASN A 422 -17.26 -10.79 11.80
C ASN A 422 -16.02 -11.04 10.92
N ALA A 423 -15.89 -10.33 9.80
CA ALA A 423 -14.67 -10.35 8.98
C ALA A 423 -13.56 -9.47 9.56
N ALA A 424 -13.91 -8.36 10.22
CA ALA A 424 -12.95 -7.41 10.79
C ALA A 424 -11.96 -8.09 11.74
N ARG A 425 -10.66 -7.92 11.50
CA ARG A 425 -9.61 -8.56 12.30
C ARG A 425 -9.14 -7.71 13.48
N LEU A 426 -9.78 -6.56 13.73
CA LEU A 426 -9.39 -5.63 14.79
C LEU A 426 -9.42 -6.28 16.17
N GLY A 427 -10.42 -7.11 16.46
CA GLY A 427 -10.47 -7.88 17.71
C GLY A 427 -9.43 -9.00 17.78
N SER A 428 -9.19 -9.69 16.67
CA SER A 428 -8.21 -10.79 16.58
C SER A 428 -6.79 -10.31 16.86
N ILE A 429 -6.37 -9.21 16.24
CA ILE A 429 -5.01 -8.66 16.37
C ILE A 429 -4.71 -8.07 17.75
N GLN A 430 -5.71 -7.94 18.63
CA GLN A 430 -5.47 -7.57 20.03
C GLN A 430 -4.86 -8.70 20.84
N ARG A 431 -5.01 -9.95 20.38
CA ARG A 431 -4.65 -11.14 21.14
C ARG A 431 -3.30 -11.69 20.67
N GLN A 432 -2.41 -12.00 21.60
CA GLN A 432 -1.11 -12.58 21.27
C GLN A 432 -1.17 -14.05 20.85
N ASP A 433 -2.31 -14.72 21.06
CA ASP A 433 -2.57 -16.10 20.61
C ASP A 433 -3.06 -16.18 19.15
N TYR A 434 -3.36 -15.04 18.50
CA TYR A 434 -3.65 -14.99 17.07
C TYR A 434 -2.34 -15.04 16.28
N ARG A 435 -1.99 -16.26 15.83
CA ARG A 435 -0.72 -16.65 15.19
C ARG A 435 -0.96 -17.69 14.10
#